data_AF-A0A7M3MNJ8-F1
#
_entry.id   AF-A0A7M3MNJ8-F1
#
_cell.length_a   1.000
_cell.length_b   1.000
_cell.length_c   1.000
_cell.angle_alpha   90.00
_cell.angle_beta   90.00
_cell.angle_gamma   90.00
#
_symmetry.space_group_name_H-M   'P 1'
#
loop_
_entity.id
_entity.type
_entity.pdbx_description
1 polymer ?
#
loop_
_entity_poly.entity_id
_entity_poly.type
_entity_poly.pdbx_seq_one_letter_code
_entity_poly.pdbx_strand_id
1 'polypeptide(L)'
;MSDVPFDPSAAADLGGQQQPSEEEIRAYLSQLREAPVDQVLAEVANALLNAAQVKVGRRDGRLLIDALGAMTDAVRGHAAEELTSQLDEALQQLRMAQVEGEQQLAQAAAKGENEAGDLSTDPAGAEDGSEPSDQQPQQAPPQQPSQGGSAASRLWVPGR
;
A
#
# COMPACT_ATOMS: atom_id res chain seq x y z
N MET A 1 -36.77 -7.96 -34.38
CA MET A 1 -35.66 -7.78 -33.44
C MET A 1 -36.28 -7.22 -32.18
N SER A 2 -36.50 -8.08 -31.20
CA SER A 2 -37.20 -7.74 -29.95
C SER A 2 -36.17 -7.24 -28.94
N ASP A 3 -36.36 -6.00 -28.48
CA ASP A 3 -35.64 -5.43 -27.34
C ASP A 3 -35.94 -6.27 -26.09
N VAL A 4 -34.92 -6.91 -25.55
CA VAL A 4 -34.99 -7.57 -24.24
C VAL A 4 -34.53 -6.53 -23.21
N PRO A 5 -35.39 -6.09 -22.28
CA PRO A 5 -34.98 -5.15 -21.24
C PRO A 5 -33.94 -5.83 -20.34
N PHE A 6 -32.79 -5.19 -20.19
CA PHE A 6 -31.78 -5.55 -19.19
C PHE A 6 -32.40 -5.35 -17.81
N ASP A 7 -32.78 -6.43 -17.16
CA ASP A 7 -33.21 -6.43 -15.76
C ASP A 7 -31.96 -6.47 -14.87
N PRO A 8 -31.61 -5.37 -14.16
CA PRO A 8 -30.47 -5.35 -13.25
C PRO A 8 -30.62 -6.35 -12.08
N SER A 9 -31.82 -6.89 -11.86
CA SER A 9 -32.07 -7.94 -10.87
C SER A 9 -31.52 -9.31 -11.31
N ALA A 10 -31.34 -9.53 -12.62
CA ALA A 10 -30.70 -10.75 -13.14
C ALA A 10 -29.17 -10.71 -13.04
N ALA A 11 -28.57 -9.51 -12.97
CA ALA A 11 -27.14 -9.35 -12.75
C ALA A 11 -26.72 -9.65 -11.29
N ALA A 12 -27.66 -9.57 -10.35
CA ALA A 12 -27.44 -9.99 -8.96
C ALA A 12 -27.35 -11.53 -8.80
N ASP A 13 -27.71 -12.29 -9.82
CA ASP A 13 -27.81 -13.76 -9.79
C ASP A 13 -26.67 -14.47 -10.58
N LEU A 14 -25.70 -13.71 -11.11
CA LEU A 14 -24.54 -14.24 -11.84
C LEU A 14 -23.27 -14.39 -10.99
N GLY A 15 -23.44 -14.55 -9.68
CA GLY A 15 -22.32 -14.71 -8.76
C GLY A 15 -22.79 -15.01 -7.34
N GLY A 16 -23.55 -16.10 -7.18
CA GLY A 16 -23.88 -16.66 -5.87
C GLY A 16 -22.62 -17.14 -5.13
N GLN A 17 -21.77 -16.21 -4.69
CA GLN A 17 -20.88 -16.46 -3.57
C GLN A 17 -21.79 -16.62 -2.36
N GLN A 18 -22.16 -17.88 -2.06
CA GLN A 18 -22.71 -18.24 -0.77
C GLN A 18 -21.78 -17.66 0.28
N GLN A 19 -22.28 -16.66 1.01
CA GLN A 19 -21.56 -16.17 2.17
C GLN A 19 -21.31 -17.37 3.08
N PRO A 20 -20.07 -17.58 3.54
CA PRO A 20 -19.77 -18.69 4.42
C PRO A 20 -20.69 -18.63 5.64
N SER A 21 -21.25 -19.77 6.01
CA SER A 21 -22.08 -19.90 7.19
C SER A 21 -21.28 -19.57 8.45
N GLU A 22 -21.97 -19.17 9.53
CA GLU A 22 -21.32 -18.85 10.80
C GLU A 22 -20.51 -20.05 11.34
N GLU A 23 -20.99 -21.27 11.08
CA GLU A 23 -20.32 -22.52 11.45
C GLU A 23 -19.01 -22.71 10.68
N GLU A 24 -19.00 -22.44 9.37
CA GLU A 24 -17.79 -22.50 8.54
C GLU A 24 -16.76 -21.44 8.97
N ILE A 25 -17.20 -20.22 9.29
CA ILE A 25 -16.31 -19.16 9.80
C ILE A 25 -15.69 -19.60 11.13
N ARG A 26 -16.48 -20.15 12.05
CA ARG A 26 -15.98 -20.62 13.35
C ARG A 26 -15.00 -21.77 13.20
N ALA A 27 -15.25 -22.70 12.28
CA ALA A 27 -14.35 -23.79 11.98
C ALA A 27 -13.03 -23.28 11.40
N TYR A 28 -13.08 -22.35 10.43
CA TYR A 28 -11.90 -21.73 9.84
C TYR A 28 -11.05 -20.99 10.87
N LEU A 29 -11.66 -20.17 11.73
CA LEU A 29 -10.95 -19.47 12.80
C LEU A 29 -10.30 -20.43 13.80
N SER A 30 -10.95 -21.55 14.10
CA SER A 30 -10.36 -22.59 14.95
C SER A 30 -9.14 -23.23 14.30
N GLN A 31 -9.19 -23.51 13.00
CA GLN A 31 -8.05 -24.03 12.24
C GLN A 31 -6.89 -23.03 12.21
N LEU A 32 -7.16 -21.75 11.94
CA LEU A 32 -6.12 -20.70 11.96
C LEU A 32 -5.43 -20.56 13.31
N ARG A 33 -6.17 -20.75 14.41
CA ARG A 33 -5.60 -20.67 15.76
C ARG A 33 -4.61 -21.80 16.05
N GLU A 34 -4.81 -22.96 15.45
CA GLU A 34 -3.97 -24.15 15.63
C GLU A 34 -2.84 -24.23 14.59
N ALA A 35 -2.94 -23.47 13.50
CA ALA A 35 -1.96 -23.49 12.41
C ALA A 35 -0.59 -22.96 12.86
N PRO A 36 0.52 -23.55 12.35
CA PRO A 36 1.85 -22.99 12.51
C PRO A 36 1.92 -21.57 11.92
N VAL A 37 2.55 -20.64 12.64
CA VAL A 37 2.66 -19.25 12.20
C VAL A 37 3.33 -19.11 10.84
N ASP A 38 4.35 -19.92 10.54
CA ASP A 38 5.04 -19.91 9.25
C ASP A 38 4.10 -20.26 8.09
N GLN A 39 3.15 -21.18 8.33
CA GLN A 39 2.14 -21.53 7.33
C GLN A 39 1.21 -20.34 7.08
N VAL A 40 0.72 -19.70 8.14
CA VAL A 40 -0.16 -18.53 8.02
C VAL A 40 0.55 -17.39 7.29
N LEU A 41 1.82 -17.12 7.62
CA LEU A 41 2.63 -16.10 6.97
C LEU A 41 2.84 -16.43 5.48
N ALA A 42 3.14 -17.68 5.14
CA ALA A 42 3.30 -18.09 3.74
C ALA A 42 1.99 -17.94 2.95
N GLU A 43 0.84 -18.29 3.53
CA GLU A 43 -0.48 -18.12 2.89
C GLU A 43 -0.79 -16.64 2.63
N VAL A 44 -0.57 -15.78 3.62
CA VAL A 44 -0.77 -14.32 3.49
C VAL A 44 0.19 -13.73 2.46
N ALA A 45 1.47 -14.12 2.50
CA ALA A 45 2.47 -13.67 1.53
C ALA A 45 2.11 -14.08 0.10
N ASN A 46 1.67 -15.32 -0.10
CA ASN A 46 1.21 -15.79 -1.40
C ASN A 46 -0.01 -15.01 -1.91
N ALA A 47 -0.97 -14.71 -1.04
CA ALA A 47 -2.13 -13.91 -1.43
C ALA A 47 -1.72 -12.48 -1.87
N LEU A 48 -0.81 -11.84 -1.11
CA LEU A 48 -0.28 -10.52 -1.46
C LEU A 48 0.54 -10.55 -2.76
N LEU A 49 1.41 -11.55 -2.93
CA LEU A 49 2.20 -11.75 -4.15
C LEU A 49 1.31 -11.87 -5.38
N ASN A 50 0.31 -12.76 -5.34
CA ASN A 50 -0.62 -12.95 -6.45
C ASN A 50 -1.40 -11.67 -6.76
N ALA A 51 -1.87 -10.96 -5.73
CA ALA A 51 -2.59 -9.71 -5.90
C ALA A 51 -1.70 -8.61 -6.51
N ALA A 52 -0.43 -8.53 -6.09
CA ALA A 52 0.56 -7.60 -6.64
C ALA A 52 0.87 -7.92 -8.11
N GLN A 53 1.08 -9.19 -8.46
CA GLN A 53 1.33 -9.64 -9.84
C GLN A 53 0.21 -9.21 -10.81
N VAL A 54 -1.05 -9.36 -10.39
CA VAL A 54 -2.21 -8.98 -11.22
C VAL A 54 -2.34 -7.45 -11.37
N LYS A 55 -1.76 -6.69 -10.45
CA LYS A 55 -1.84 -5.22 -10.40
C LYS A 55 -0.52 -4.54 -10.79
N VAL A 56 0.40 -5.26 -11.42
CA VAL A 56 1.68 -4.71 -11.85
C VAL A 56 1.47 -3.48 -12.75
N GLY A 57 2.19 -2.41 -12.43
CA GLY A 57 2.14 -1.13 -13.13
C GLY A 57 1.11 -0.14 -12.58
N ARG A 58 0.18 -0.62 -11.75
CA ARG A 58 -0.84 0.21 -11.09
C ARG A 58 -0.38 0.66 -9.71
N ARG A 59 -0.96 1.73 -9.18
CA ARG A 59 -0.62 2.25 -7.84
C ARG A 59 -1.04 1.29 -6.73
N ASP A 60 -2.16 0.59 -6.89
CA ASP A 60 -2.56 -0.48 -5.98
C ASP A 60 -1.56 -1.64 -5.96
N GLY A 61 -0.97 -1.99 -7.11
CA GLY A 61 0.15 -2.94 -7.21
C GLY A 61 1.36 -2.51 -6.38
N ARG A 62 1.74 -1.24 -6.47
CA ARG A 62 2.85 -0.68 -5.68
C ARG A 62 2.60 -0.76 -4.18
N LEU A 63 1.40 -0.41 -3.73
CA LEU A 63 1.01 -0.54 -2.32
C LEU A 63 1.11 -2.00 -1.82
N LEU A 64 0.69 -2.97 -2.64
CA LEU A 64 0.78 -4.39 -2.27
C LEU A 64 2.22 -4.88 -2.19
N ILE A 65 3.09 -4.43 -3.10
CA ILE A 65 4.54 -4.70 -3.05
C ILE A 65 5.16 -4.12 -1.78
N ASP A 66 4.80 -2.89 -1.42
CA ASP A 66 5.30 -2.23 -0.21
C ASP A 66 4.79 -2.92 1.06
N ALA A 67 3.51 -3.30 1.11
CA ALA A 67 2.93 -4.05 2.21
C ALA A 67 3.60 -5.42 2.40
N LEU A 68 3.87 -6.14 1.31
CA LEU A 68 4.61 -7.40 1.35
C LEU A 68 6.05 -7.18 1.85
N GLY A 69 6.74 -6.11 1.41
CA GLY A 69 8.06 -5.75 1.92
C GLY A 69 8.06 -5.49 3.42
N ALA A 70 7.12 -4.67 3.90
CA ALA A 70 6.98 -4.38 5.32
C ALA A 70 6.68 -5.64 6.15
N MET A 71 5.87 -6.56 5.62
CA MET A 71 5.61 -7.84 6.27
C MET A 71 6.88 -8.71 6.34
N THR A 72 7.60 -8.86 5.21
CA THR A 72 8.85 -9.64 5.16
C THR A 72 9.87 -9.12 6.17
N ASP A 73 10.03 -7.79 6.28
CA ASP A 73 10.94 -7.19 7.25
C ASP A 73 10.46 -7.38 8.69
N ALA A 74 9.16 -7.30 8.95
CA ALA A 74 8.59 -7.49 10.29
C ALA A 74 8.76 -8.93 10.82
N VAL A 75 8.79 -9.93 9.93
CA VAL A 75 8.94 -11.34 10.30
C VAL A 75 10.39 -11.84 10.23
N ARG A 76 11.32 -10.98 9.77
CA ARG A 76 12.73 -11.33 9.64
C ARG A 76 13.33 -11.69 11.00
N GLY A 77 14.01 -12.84 11.06
CA GLY A 77 14.56 -13.39 12.31
C GLY A 77 13.58 -14.19 13.17
N HIS A 78 12.29 -14.21 12.80
CA HIS A 78 11.26 -15.05 13.42
C HIS A 78 10.75 -16.15 12.49
N ALA A 79 10.64 -15.85 11.19
CA ALA A 79 10.30 -16.82 10.16
C ALA A 79 11.55 -17.60 9.70
N ALA A 80 11.32 -18.71 8.99
CA ALA A 80 12.38 -19.47 8.34
C ALA A 80 13.18 -18.58 7.34
N GLU A 81 14.51 -18.66 7.40
CA GLU A 81 15.41 -17.86 6.55
C GLU A 81 15.12 -18.07 5.05
N GLU A 82 14.87 -19.33 4.67
CA GLU A 82 14.48 -19.73 3.32
C GLU A 82 13.23 -18.99 2.83
N LEU A 83 12.19 -18.88 3.68
CA LEU A 83 10.97 -18.14 3.33
C LEU A 83 11.28 -16.66 3.08
N THR A 84 12.01 -16.02 4.00
CA THR A 84 12.36 -14.60 3.83
C THR A 84 13.22 -14.33 2.60
N SER A 85 14.14 -15.25 2.26
CA SER A 85 14.96 -15.15 1.05
C SER A 85 14.12 -15.26 -0.22
N GLN A 86 13.20 -16.23 -0.28
CA GLN A 86 12.29 -16.38 -1.42
C GLN A 86 11.39 -15.14 -1.60
N LEU A 87 10.92 -14.56 -0.50
CA LEU A 87 10.13 -13.32 -0.56
C LEU A 87 10.97 -12.12 -1.02
N ASP A 88 12.22 -12.01 -0.59
CA ASP A 88 13.14 -10.95 -1.04
C ASP A 88 13.38 -11.02 -2.56
N GLU A 89 13.61 -12.22 -3.10
CA GLU A 89 13.75 -12.45 -4.55
C GLU A 89 12.47 -12.09 -5.31
N ALA A 90 11.31 -12.54 -4.83
CA ALA A 90 10.02 -12.24 -5.45
C ALA A 90 9.71 -10.73 -5.42
N LEU A 91 10.01 -10.04 -4.32
CA LEU A 91 9.87 -8.59 -4.19
C LEU A 91 10.77 -7.85 -5.18
N GLN A 92 12.01 -8.30 -5.38
CA GLN A 92 12.92 -7.69 -6.35
C GLN A 92 12.37 -7.80 -7.77
N GLN A 93 11.87 -8.98 -8.16
CA GLN A 93 11.25 -9.20 -9.47
C GLN A 93 10.00 -8.33 -9.65
N LEU A 94 9.12 -8.27 -8.65
CA LEU A 94 7.91 -7.46 -8.68
C LEU A 94 8.21 -5.97 -8.80
N ARG A 95 9.21 -5.45 -8.09
CA ARG A 95 9.59 -4.03 -8.18
C ARG A 95 10.07 -3.65 -9.58
N MET A 96 10.84 -4.52 -10.24
CA MET A 96 11.25 -4.30 -11.62
C MET A 96 10.04 -4.33 -12.57
N ALA A 97 9.21 -5.37 -12.45
CA ALA A 97 7.99 -5.51 -13.25
C ALA A 97 7.04 -4.32 -13.04
N GLN A 98 6.93 -3.80 -11.82
CA GLN A 98 6.12 -2.63 -11.47
C GLN A 98 6.57 -1.40 -12.24
N VAL A 99 7.87 -1.11 -12.28
CA VAL A 99 8.41 0.06 -13.00
C VAL A 99 8.19 -0.08 -14.52
N GLU A 100 8.34 -1.29 -15.06
CA GLU A 100 8.05 -1.56 -16.48
C GLU A 100 6.56 -1.42 -16.79
N GLY A 101 5.69 -1.94 -15.91
CA GLY A 101 4.24 -1.81 -16.01
C GLY A 101 3.79 -0.34 -15.95
N GLU A 102 4.33 0.45 -15.03
CA GLU A 102 4.03 1.88 -14.88
C GLU A 102 4.32 2.63 -16.18
N GLN A 103 5.44 2.31 -16.85
CA GLN A 103 5.78 2.90 -18.15
C GLN A 103 4.78 2.50 -19.25
N GLN A 104 4.30 1.26 -19.26
CA GLN A 104 3.31 0.78 -20.23
C GLN A 104 1.95 1.45 -20.00
N LEU A 105 1.51 1.53 -18.75
CA LEU A 105 0.25 2.19 -18.39
C LEU A 105 0.31 3.69 -18.67
N ALA A 106 1.43 4.36 -18.41
CA ALA A 106 1.60 5.77 -18.76
C ALA A 106 1.47 6.01 -20.29
N GLN A 107 1.99 5.09 -21.10
CA GLN A 107 1.83 5.13 -22.56
C GLN A 107 0.39 4.86 -23.01
N ALA A 108 -0.32 3.97 -22.33
CA ALA A 108 -1.74 3.69 -22.58
C ALA A 108 -2.64 4.88 -22.19
N ALA A 109 -2.38 5.48 -21.02
CA ALA A 109 -3.06 6.67 -20.53
C ALA A 109 -2.86 7.86 -21.47
N ALA A 110 -1.67 8.03 -22.05
CA ALA A 110 -1.42 9.03 -23.08
C ALA A 110 -2.26 8.84 -24.36
N LYS A 111 -2.80 7.63 -24.59
CA LYS A 111 -3.75 7.29 -25.66
C LYS A 111 -5.21 7.35 -25.22
N GLY A 112 -5.47 7.73 -23.96
CA GLY A 112 -6.81 7.82 -23.39
C GLY A 112 -7.34 6.52 -22.76
N GLU A 113 -6.51 5.49 -22.64
CA GLU A 113 -6.86 4.24 -21.97
C GLU A 113 -6.55 4.37 -20.47
N ASN A 114 -7.56 4.72 -19.67
CA ASN A 114 -7.46 4.76 -18.21
C ASN A 114 -8.06 3.50 -17.59
N GLU A 115 -7.37 2.92 -16.63
CA GLU A 115 -7.85 1.75 -15.89
C GLU A 115 -8.76 2.17 -14.72
N ALA A 116 -9.91 1.51 -14.59
CA ALA A 116 -10.84 1.75 -13.50
C ALA A 116 -10.39 1.06 -12.21
N GLY A 117 -10.59 1.73 -11.08
CA GLY A 117 -10.37 1.15 -9.74
C GLY A 117 -8.92 1.14 -9.25
N ASP A 118 -8.01 1.85 -9.91
CA ASP A 118 -6.68 2.13 -9.36
C ASP A 118 -6.73 3.25 -8.29
N LEU A 119 -5.72 3.28 -7.42
CA LEU A 119 -5.59 4.32 -6.41
C LEU A 119 -5.44 5.70 -7.07
N SER A 120 -6.08 6.70 -6.48
CA SER A 120 -6.03 8.08 -6.99
C SER A 120 -4.72 8.79 -6.63
N THR A 121 -4.01 8.31 -5.62
CA THR A 121 -2.74 8.84 -5.12
C THR A 121 -1.69 7.75 -5.15
N ASP A 122 -0.44 8.15 -5.38
CA ASP A 122 0.67 7.22 -5.22
C ASP A 122 0.77 6.82 -3.73
N PRO A 123 0.96 5.52 -3.42
CA PRO A 123 1.26 5.12 -2.06
C PRO A 123 2.53 5.84 -1.62
N ALA A 124 2.54 6.37 -0.39
CA ALA A 124 3.65 7.15 0.12
C ALA A 124 4.93 6.29 0.16
N GLY A 125 5.73 6.37 -0.90
CA GLY A 125 7.13 6.00 -0.85
C GLY A 125 7.83 7.05 -0.01
N ALA A 126 8.51 6.61 1.06
CA ALA A 126 9.33 7.41 1.97
C ALA A 126 9.67 8.80 1.40
N GLU A 127 8.88 9.80 1.78
CA GLU A 127 9.24 11.18 1.53
C GLU A 127 10.55 11.41 2.28
N ASP A 128 11.64 11.50 1.52
CA ASP A 128 12.87 12.09 1.99
C ASP A 128 12.56 13.55 2.35
N GLY A 129 12.22 13.75 3.64
CA GLY A 129 12.36 14.98 4.40
C GLY A 129 11.95 16.30 3.75
N SER A 130 10.98 16.31 2.82
CA SER A 130 10.53 17.54 2.19
C SER A 130 9.32 18.06 2.96
N GLU A 131 9.63 18.86 3.99
CA GLU A 131 8.66 19.58 4.82
C GLU A 131 7.54 20.21 3.97
N PRO A 132 6.28 20.16 4.41
CA PRO A 132 5.22 20.94 3.78
C PRO A 132 5.57 22.43 3.93
N SER A 133 5.79 23.09 2.80
CA SER A 133 5.97 24.53 2.71
C SER A 133 4.66 25.23 3.02
N ASP A 134 4.37 25.42 4.30
CA ASP A 134 3.27 26.27 4.75
C ASP A 134 3.66 27.75 4.59
N GLN A 135 3.15 28.32 3.49
CA GLN A 135 2.43 29.58 3.44
C GLN A 135 3.04 30.76 4.21
N GLN A 136 3.80 31.53 3.44
CA GLN A 136 4.21 32.91 3.68
C GLN A 136 3.01 33.83 3.99
N PRO A 137 2.93 34.50 5.17
CA PRO A 137 2.02 35.61 5.37
C PRO A 137 2.63 36.93 4.88
N GLN A 138 1.77 37.73 4.26
CA GLN A 138 2.02 39.01 3.62
C GLN A 138 2.68 40.07 4.53
N GLN A 139 3.48 40.91 3.88
CA GLN A 139 4.21 42.04 4.45
C GLN A 139 3.28 43.16 4.97
N ALA A 140 3.62 43.70 6.15
CA ALA A 140 3.38 45.10 6.51
C ALA A 140 4.58 45.62 7.34
N PRO A 141 5.14 46.82 7.05
CA PRO A 141 6.27 47.42 7.79
C PRO A 141 5.76 48.15 9.06
N PRO A 142 6.55 48.57 10.08
CA PRO A 142 7.94 49.07 9.97
C PRO A 142 8.89 48.85 11.21
N GLN A 143 10.09 49.44 11.12
CA GLN A 143 11.03 49.88 12.19
C GLN A 143 12.06 48.89 12.79
N GLN A 144 13.30 49.00 12.28
CA GLN A 144 14.55 48.84 13.04
C GLN A 144 14.84 50.14 13.84
N PRO A 145 15.65 50.15 14.94
CA PRO A 145 16.99 49.57 14.89
C PRO A 145 17.60 49.00 16.19
N SER A 146 18.65 48.20 15.93
CA SER A 146 19.90 47.97 16.68
C SER A 146 19.97 47.05 17.92
N GLN A 147 21.01 46.19 17.82
CA GLN A 147 21.98 45.79 18.85
C GLN A 147 21.72 44.51 19.66
N GLY A 148 22.46 43.47 19.27
CA GLY A 148 23.30 42.72 20.21
C GLY A 148 22.90 41.28 20.47
N GLY A 149 23.81 40.36 20.20
CA GLY A 149 23.89 39.07 20.90
C GLY A 149 23.46 37.85 20.10
N SER A 150 24.46 37.22 19.48
CA SER A 150 24.40 35.88 18.92
C SER A 150 24.17 34.82 20.02
N ALA A 151 23.36 33.82 19.66
CA ALA A 151 23.44 32.40 20.02
C ALA A 151 23.42 31.95 21.49
N ALA A 152 22.69 30.84 21.67
CA ALA A 152 22.69 29.91 22.78
C ALA A 152 21.88 30.34 24.03
N SER A 153 21.37 29.30 24.69
CA SER A 153 20.63 29.34 25.96
C SER A 153 19.15 29.64 25.87
N ARG A 154 18.40 28.57 25.59
CA ARG A 154 17.33 28.11 26.48
C ARG A 154 17.03 26.63 26.22
N LEU A 155 17.95 25.76 26.66
CA LEU A 155 17.64 24.36 26.94
C LEU A 155 16.58 24.34 28.03
N TRP A 156 15.42 23.78 27.72
CA TRP A 156 14.35 23.53 28.66
C TRP A 156 14.67 22.25 29.44
N VAL A 157 14.59 22.29 30.77
CA VAL A 157 14.72 21.12 31.65
C VAL A 157 13.41 20.93 32.39
N PRO A 158 12.72 19.78 32.25
CA PRO A 158 11.57 19.47 33.08
C PRO A 158 11.97 18.85 34.42
N GLY A 159 11.36 19.40 35.47
CA GLY A 159 11.17 18.88 36.83
C GLY A 159 11.88 17.58 37.22
N ARG A 160 13.02 17.74 37.88
CA ARG A 160 13.40 17.03 39.11
C ARG A 160 14.08 17.99 40.07
#